data_AF-E3K5A4-F1
#
_entry.id   AF-E3K5A4-F1
#
_cell.length_a   1.000
_cell.length_b   1.000
_cell.length_c   1.000
_cell.angle_alpha   90.00
_cell.angle_beta   90.00
_cell.angle_gamma   90.00
#
_symmetry.space_group_name_H-M   'P 1'
#
loop_
_entity.id
_entity.type
_entity.pdbx_description
1 polymer ?
#
loop_
_entity_poly.entity_id
_entity_poly.type
_entity_poly.pdbx_seq_one_letter_code
_entity_poly.pdbx_strand_id
1 'polypeptide(L)'
;MNNKVMQKTLEALEPLPPQTRQLFETQFAILEAVLIELARNRLRNGLDEDQYEQFLGPPPSEINEAFGNMDKDVKAPLRFIYGFWRSWTRHVHNARCASFAASQKLQRRLASLTISNAVASADGEALKCLPWLESHSTCPTCRATIELPPRPDPFS
;
A
#
# COMPACT_ATOMS: atom_id res chain seq x y z
N MET A 1 5.21 0.23 16.39
CA MET A 1 4.94 1.67 16.63
C MET A 1 6.22 2.31 17.18
N ASN A 2 6.48 3.60 16.96
CA ASN A 2 7.69 4.25 17.49
C ASN A 2 7.55 4.47 19.01
N ASN A 3 8.47 3.92 19.81
CA ASN A 3 8.46 4.03 21.28
C ASN A 3 8.31 5.48 21.77
N LYS A 4 8.88 6.45 21.05
CA LYS A 4 8.78 7.88 21.37
C LYS A 4 7.36 8.43 21.23
N VAL A 5 6.59 7.94 20.26
CA VAL A 5 5.19 8.34 20.06
C VAL A 5 4.32 7.76 21.17
N MET A 6 4.58 6.52 21.59
CA MET A 6 3.84 5.88 22.68
C MET A 6 4.08 6.61 23.99
N GLN A 7 5.34 6.93 24.29
CA GLN A 7 5.68 7.70 25.47
C GLN A 7 4.98 9.07 25.49
N LYS A 8 5.03 9.83 24.39
CA LYS A 8 4.32 11.12 24.29
C LYS A 8 2.80 10.99 24.42
N THR A 9 2.24 9.85 24.02
CA THR A 9 0.82 9.57 24.17
C THR A 9 0.48 9.37 25.64
N LEU A 10 1.26 8.57 26.36
CA LEU A 10 1.09 8.36 27.80
C LEU A 10 1.28 9.66 28.60
N GLU A 11 2.31 10.45 28.29
CA GLU A 11 2.56 11.76 28.90
C GLU A 11 1.38 12.73 28.69
N ALA A 12 0.75 12.72 27.51
CA ALA A 12 -0.40 13.58 27.24
C ALA A 12 -1.70 13.09 27.92
N LEU A 13 -1.79 11.82 28.28
CA LEU A 13 -2.93 11.20 28.96
C LEU A 13 -2.83 11.29 30.49
N GLU A 14 -1.62 11.40 31.04
CA GLU A 14 -1.32 11.46 32.47
C GLU A 14 -2.07 12.56 33.25
N PRO A 15 -2.24 13.80 32.74
CA PRO A 15 -2.99 14.83 33.47
C PRO A 15 -4.52 14.64 33.42
N LEU A 16 -5.05 13.69 32.65
CA LEU A 16 -6.48 13.57 32.41
C LEU A 16 -7.22 12.86 33.56
N PRO A 17 -8.46 13.29 33.89
CA PRO A 17 -9.36 12.53 34.74
C PRO A 17 -9.64 11.13 34.15
N PRO A 18 -9.93 10.11 34.99
CA PRO A 18 -10.04 8.72 34.54
C PRO A 18 -11.02 8.50 33.37
N GLN A 19 -12.19 9.14 33.41
CA GLN A 19 -13.21 8.98 32.36
C GLN A 19 -12.75 9.58 31.02
N THR A 20 -12.20 10.80 31.06
CA THR A 20 -11.66 11.46 29.87
C THR A 20 -10.44 10.70 29.35
N ARG A 21 -9.57 10.21 30.23
CA ARG A 21 -8.43 9.39 29.85
C ARG A 21 -8.88 8.14 29.09
N GLN A 22 -9.83 7.37 29.64
CA GLN A 22 -10.34 6.16 29.00
C GLN A 22 -10.95 6.43 27.62
N LEU A 23 -11.65 7.56 27.47
CA LEU A 23 -12.19 8.00 26.18
C LEU A 23 -11.06 8.14 25.14
N PHE A 24 -9.99 8.87 25.47
CA PHE A 24 -8.85 9.05 24.56
C PHE A 24 -8.03 7.77 24.35
N GLU A 25 -7.81 6.97 25.39
CA GLU A 25 -7.15 5.66 25.29
C GLU A 25 -7.86 4.74 24.28
N THR A 26 -9.19 4.71 24.34
CA THR A 26 -10.00 3.93 23.39
C THR A 26 -9.77 4.41 21.96
N GLN A 27 -9.73 5.73 21.74
CA GLN A 27 -9.46 6.28 20.41
C GLN A 27 -8.04 5.96 19.92
N PHE A 28 -7.03 6.07 20.78
CA PHE A 28 -5.66 5.70 20.41
C PHE A 28 -5.54 4.21 20.08
N ALA A 29 -6.20 3.34 20.85
CA ALA A 29 -6.24 1.90 20.59
C ALA A 29 -6.88 1.56 19.23
N ILE A 30 -7.98 2.25 18.87
CA ILE A 30 -8.62 2.09 17.55
C ILE A 30 -7.64 2.53 16.44
N LEU A 31 -7.03 3.70 16.57
CA LEU A 31 -6.08 4.21 15.57
C LEU A 31 -4.85 3.30 15.43
N GLU A 32 -4.36 2.75 16.54
CA GLU A 32 -3.29 1.75 16.55
C GLU A 32 -3.69 0.47 15.83
N ALA A 33 -4.87 -0.08 16.13
CA ALA A 33 -5.37 -1.29 15.46
C ALA A 33 -5.46 -1.09 13.94
N VAL A 34 -6.00 0.04 13.50
CA VAL A 34 -6.08 0.40 12.08
C VAL A 34 -4.69 0.53 11.45
N LEU A 35 -3.75 1.20 12.13
CA LEU A 35 -2.36 1.31 11.66
C LEU A 35 -1.69 -0.06 11.51
N ILE A 36 -1.86 -0.94 12.50
CA ILE A 36 -1.30 -2.30 12.48
C ILE A 36 -1.89 -3.09 11.31
N GLU A 37 -3.21 -3.01 11.11
CA GLU A 37 -3.89 -3.72 10.03
C GLU A 37 -3.40 -3.27 8.65
N LEU A 38 -3.37 -1.94 8.43
CA LEU A 38 -2.87 -1.36 7.18
C LEU A 38 -1.37 -1.62 6.98
N ALA A 39 -0.57 -1.69 8.05
CA ALA A 39 0.85 -1.98 7.95
C ALA A 39 1.13 -3.45 7.60
N ARG A 40 0.39 -4.39 8.20
CA ARG A 40 0.62 -5.84 8.05
C ARG A 40 0.01 -6.41 6.78
N ASN A 41 -1.13 -5.91 6.33
CA ASN A 41 -1.81 -6.46 5.16
C ASN A 41 -1.31 -5.81 3.85
N ARG A 42 -0.24 -6.38 3.28
CA ARG A 42 0.41 -5.85 2.07
C ARG A 42 -0.48 -5.89 0.81
N LEU A 43 -1.49 -6.74 0.79
CA LEU A 43 -2.37 -6.95 -0.36
C LEU A 43 -3.71 -6.23 -0.22
N ARG A 44 -4.02 -5.68 0.95
CA ARG A 44 -5.23 -4.88 1.12
C ARG A 44 -5.05 -3.54 0.41
N ASN A 45 -6.14 -3.06 -0.17
CA ASN A 45 -6.31 -1.63 -0.41
C ASN A 45 -6.22 -0.86 0.93
N GLY A 46 -6.24 0.47 0.90
CA GLY A 46 -6.56 1.21 2.12
C GLY A 46 -7.96 0.85 2.66
N LEU A 47 -8.35 1.51 3.75
CA LEU A 47 -9.75 1.56 4.22
C LEU A 47 -10.73 1.83 3.06
N ASP A 48 -11.88 1.17 3.08
CA ASP A 48 -13.02 1.58 2.24
C ASP A 48 -13.67 2.87 2.78
N GLU A 49 -14.70 3.37 2.10
CA GLU A 49 -15.36 4.64 2.44
C GLU A 49 -16.01 4.60 3.83
N ASP A 50 -16.74 3.52 4.14
CA ASP A 50 -17.41 3.34 5.44
C ASP A 50 -16.38 3.27 6.58
N GLN A 51 -15.30 2.49 6.39
CA GLN A 51 -14.21 2.39 7.37
C GLN A 51 -13.45 3.72 7.50
N TYR A 52 -13.23 4.42 6.40
CA TYR A 52 -12.57 5.72 6.44
C TYR A 52 -13.39 6.72 7.25
N GLU A 53 -14.69 6.82 7.00
CA GLU A 53 -15.55 7.70 7.78
C GLU A 53 -15.64 7.27 9.25
N GLN A 54 -15.77 5.97 9.51
CA GLN A 54 -15.83 5.43 10.88
C GLN A 54 -14.56 5.75 11.70
N PHE A 55 -13.36 5.58 11.12
CA PHE A 55 -12.11 5.67 11.87
C PHE A 55 -11.36 6.99 11.70
N LEU A 56 -11.47 7.61 10.53
CA LEU A 56 -10.68 8.78 10.12
C LEU A 56 -11.52 9.99 9.68
N GLY A 57 -12.86 9.85 9.58
CA GLY A 57 -13.84 10.91 9.42
C GLY A 57 -13.85 11.90 10.60
N PRO A 58 -14.81 12.81 10.75
CA PRO A 58 -14.80 13.77 11.84
C PRO A 58 -14.60 13.10 13.22
N PRO A 59 -13.82 13.69 14.16
CA PRO A 59 -13.71 13.13 15.50
C PRO A 59 -15.09 12.99 16.15
N PRO A 60 -15.33 11.92 16.94
CA PRO A 60 -16.58 11.74 17.67
C PRO A 60 -16.94 12.98 18.49
N SER A 61 -18.23 13.27 18.66
CA SER A 61 -18.71 14.43 19.41
C SER A 61 -18.14 14.47 20.82
N GLU A 62 -18.04 13.33 21.49
CA GLU A 62 -17.51 13.19 22.84
C GLU A 62 -16.05 13.64 22.93
N ILE A 63 -15.25 13.40 21.88
CA ILE A 63 -13.86 13.86 21.80
C ILE A 63 -13.81 15.38 21.62
N ASN A 64 -14.67 15.93 20.78
CA ASN A 64 -14.73 17.37 20.57
C ASN A 64 -15.19 18.11 21.83
N GLU A 65 -16.18 17.58 22.53
CA GLU A 65 -16.65 18.08 23.83
C GLU A 65 -15.55 17.98 24.90
N ALA A 66 -14.88 16.83 24.99
CA ALA A 66 -13.76 16.65 25.91
C ALA A 66 -12.66 17.69 25.68
N PHE A 67 -12.30 17.94 24.41
CA PHE A 67 -11.37 19.03 24.09
C PHE A 67 -11.95 20.42 24.39
N GLY A 68 -13.25 20.62 24.26
CA GLY A 68 -13.94 21.89 24.55
C GLY A 68 -13.82 22.29 26.02
N ASN A 69 -13.93 21.30 26.91
CA ASN A 69 -13.97 21.49 28.36
C ASN A 69 -12.60 21.46 29.05
N MET A 70 -11.52 21.28 28.29
CA MET A 70 -10.18 21.04 28.83
C MET A 70 -9.35 22.32 28.92
N ASP A 71 -8.61 22.48 30.02
CA ASP A 71 -7.67 23.58 30.18
C ASP A 71 -6.61 23.59 29.07
N LYS A 72 -6.19 24.80 28.67
CA LYS A 72 -5.31 24.99 27.51
C LYS A 72 -4.01 24.20 27.60
N ASP A 73 -3.42 24.12 28.79
CA ASP A 73 -2.12 23.49 29.02
C ASP A 73 -2.20 21.96 28.94
N VAL A 74 -3.34 21.37 29.30
CA VAL A 74 -3.61 19.93 29.13
C VAL A 74 -4.06 19.62 27.70
N LYS A 75 -4.89 20.51 27.13
CA LYS A 75 -5.46 20.38 25.79
C LYS A 75 -4.41 20.40 24.69
N ALA A 76 -3.42 21.29 24.76
CA ALA A 76 -2.48 21.49 23.66
C ALA A 76 -1.60 20.25 23.39
N PRO A 77 -0.95 19.61 24.39
CA PRO A 77 -0.21 18.37 24.18
C PRO A 77 -1.09 17.22 23.67
N LEU A 78 -2.28 17.05 24.25
CA LEU A 78 -3.20 15.98 23.87
C LEU A 78 -3.73 16.16 22.44
N ARG A 79 -4.09 17.38 22.06
CA ARG A 79 -4.57 17.69 20.71
C ARG A 79 -3.46 17.50 19.68
N PHE A 80 -2.22 17.85 20.02
CA PHE A 80 -1.06 17.60 19.15
C PHE A 80 -0.88 16.11 18.90
N ILE A 81 -0.82 15.28 19.95
CA ILE A 81 -0.57 13.86 19.79
C ILE A 81 -1.76 13.17 19.11
N TYR A 82 -3.00 13.53 19.46
CA TYR A 82 -4.21 13.02 18.79
C TYR A 82 -4.22 13.35 17.29
N GLY A 83 -3.92 14.60 16.92
CA GLY A 83 -3.80 15.01 15.53
C GLY A 83 -2.70 14.26 14.78
N PHE A 84 -1.55 14.04 15.43
CA PHE A 84 -0.44 13.29 14.87
C PHE A 84 -0.83 11.84 14.54
N TRP A 85 -1.47 11.13 15.47
CA TRP A 85 -1.95 9.76 15.23
C TRP A 85 -2.89 9.68 14.04
N ARG A 86 -3.91 10.56 13.99
CA ARG A 86 -4.88 10.57 12.89
C ARG A 86 -4.23 10.90 11.54
N SER A 87 -3.31 11.86 11.53
CA SER A 87 -2.55 12.21 10.33
C SER A 87 -1.70 11.04 9.85
N TRP A 88 -0.99 10.36 10.75
CA TRP A 88 -0.20 9.20 10.41
C TRP A 88 -1.06 8.07 9.84
N THR A 89 -2.18 7.72 10.48
CA THR A 89 -3.09 6.70 9.96
C THR A 89 -3.61 7.05 8.58
N ARG A 90 -3.97 8.31 8.32
CA ARG A 90 -4.37 8.78 6.99
C ARG A 90 -3.25 8.66 5.96
N HIS A 91 -2.01 8.99 6.32
CA HIS A 91 -0.87 8.83 5.42
C HIS A 91 -0.64 7.36 5.05
N VAL A 92 -0.73 6.44 6.01
CA VAL A 92 -0.60 5.00 5.74
C VAL A 92 -1.73 4.50 4.85
N HIS A 93 -2.98 4.91 5.13
CA HIS A 93 -4.14 4.62 4.27
C HIS A 93 -3.90 5.10 2.82
N ASN A 94 -3.53 6.37 2.63
CA ASN A 94 -3.29 6.94 1.30
C ASN A 94 -2.15 6.21 0.56
N ALA A 95 -1.06 5.88 1.27
CA ALA A 95 0.05 5.13 0.70
C ALA A 95 -0.38 3.73 0.25
N ARG A 96 -1.29 3.08 1.00
CA ARG A 96 -1.86 1.78 0.61
C ARG A 96 -2.75 1.89 -0.61
N CYS A 97 -3.65 2.87 -0.66
CA CYS A 97 -4.49 3.13 -1.84
C CYS A 97 -3.63 3.34 -3.09
N ALA A 98 -2.58 4.16 -3.01
CA ALA A 98 -1.67 4.41 -4.13
C ALA A 98 -0.90 3.15 -4.55
N SER A 99 -0.36 2.40 -3.58
CA SER A 99 0.40 1.17 -3.83
C SER A 99 -0.47 0.09 -4.47
N PHE A 100 -1.71 -0.06 -4.00
CA PHE A 100 -2.67 -1.01 -4.53
C PHE A 100 -3.07 -0.64 -5.96
N ALA A 101 -3.39 0.64 -6.22
CA ALA A 101 -3.70 1.12 -7.57
C ALA A 101 -2.55 0.90 -8.56
N ALA A 102 -1.30 1.17 -8.14
CA ALA A 102 -0.12 0.90 -8.95
C ALA A 102 0.05 -0.60 -9.26
N SER A 103 -0.13 -1.45 -8.24
CA SER A 103 -0.05 -2.91 -8.38
C SER A 103 -1.12 -3.45 -9.33
N GLN A 104 -2.36 -2.97 -9.22
CA GLN A 104 -3.46 -3.37 -10.10
C GLN A 104 -3.22 -2.93 -11.55
N LYS A 105 -2.64 -1.74 -11.76
CA LYS A 105 -2.25 -1.27 -13.10
C LYS A 105 -1.16 -2.16 -13.71
N LEU A 106 -0.17 -2.58 -12.93
CA LEU A 106 0.87 -3.49 -13.38
C LEU A 106 0.29 -4.87 -13.74
N GLN A 107 -0.57 -5.43 -12.88
CA GLN A 107 -1.26 -6.70 -13.15
C GLN A 107 -2.08 -6.65 -14.44
N ARG A 108 -2.83 -5.56 -14.67
CA ARG A 108 -3.59 -5.36 -15.92
C ARG A 108 -2.68 -5.34 -17.16
N ARG A 109 -1.52 -4.68 -17.08
CA ARG A 109 -0.52 -4.66 -18.17
C ARG A 109 0.09 -6.03 -18.44
N LEU A 110 0.43 -6.78 -17.38
CA LEU A 110 0.94 -8.14 -17.53
C LEU A 110 -0.11 -9.07 -18.14
N ALA A 111 -1.37 -8.95 -17.72
CA ALA A 111 -2.47 -9.71 -18.30
C ALA A 111 -2.67 -9.40 -19.79
N SER A 112 -2.64 -8.12 -20.20
CA SER A 112 -2.75 -7.75 -21.62
C SER A 112 -1.59 -8.27 -22.47
N LEU A 113 -0.36 -8.27 -21.95
CA LEU A 113 0.79 -8.86 -22.64
C LEU A 113 0.64 -10.39 -22.78
N THR A 114 0.13 -11.04 -21.74
CA THR A 114 -0.12 -12.50 -21.76
C THR A 114 -1.18 -12.86 -22.79
N ILE A 115 -2.28 -12.09 -22.86
CA ILE A 115 -3.32 -12.26 -23.88
C ILE A 115 -2.76 -11.98 -25.28
N SER A 116 -2.02 -10.89 -25.47
CA SER A 116 -1.41 -10.56 -26.77
C SER A 116 -0.48 -11.67 -27.26
N ASN A 117 0.32 -12.26 -26.36
CA ASN A 117 1.20 -13.39 -26.70
C ASN A 117 0.41 -14.68 -26.99
N ALA A 118 -0.71 -14.91 -26.30
CA ALA A 118 -1.57 -16.06 -26.55
C ALA A 118 -2.31 -15.94 -27.90
N VAL A 119 -2.81 -14.75 -28.24
CA VAL A 119 -3.46 -14.46 -29.54
C VAL A 119 -2.45 -14.54 -30.68
N ALA A 120 -1.26 -13.96 -30.52
CA ALA A 120 -0.16 -14.09 -31.48
C ALA A 120 0.36 -15.54 -31.61
N SER A 121 -0.01 -16.44 -30.70
CA SER A 121 0.30 -17.87 -30.79
C SER A 121 -0.86 -18.72 -31.33
N ALA A 122 -2.08 -18.15 -31.42
CA ALA A 122 -3.27 -18.82 -31.96
C ALA A 122 -3.36 -18.69 -33.49
N ASP A 123 -2.76 -17.65 -34.05
CA ASP A 123 -2.39 -17.58 -35.46
C ASP A 123 -1.00 -18.20 -35.59
N GLY A 124 -0.93 -19.40 -36.18
CA GLY A 124 0.28 -20.21 -36.22
C GLY A 124 1.54 -19.46 -36.67
N GLU A 125 2.67 -19.87 -36.06
CA GLU A 125 4.06 -19.49 -36.32
C GLU A 125 4.65 -18.32 -35.49
N ALA A 126 5.33 -18.72 -34.41
CA ALA A 126 6.59 -18.16 -33.91
C ALA A 126 6.61 -16.77 -33.23
N LEU A 127 6.46 -16.76 -31.90
CA LEU A 127 7.09 -15.71 -31.06
C LEU A 127 7.62 -16.29 -29.75
N LYS A 128 8.79 -16.93 -29.79
CA LYS A 128 9.64 -17.15 -28.60
C LYS A 128 11.10 -17.53 -28.92
N CYS A 129 11.75 -16.88 -29.88
CA CYS A 129 13.17 -17.16 -30.14
C CYS A 129 13.97 -15.92 -30.51
N LEU A 130 14.20 -14.97 -29.59
CA LEU A 130 14.97 -13.75 -29.92
C LEU A 130 16.12 -13.34 -28.99
N PRO A 131 16.38 -13.98 -27.83
CA PRO A 131 17.68 -13.78 -27.15
C PRO A 131 18.70 -14.91 -27.34
N TRP A 132 18.30 -16.13 -27.75
CA TRP A 132 19.19 -17.30 -27.79
C TRP A 132 19.82 -17.56 -29.17
N LEU A 133 19.26 -16.97 -30.23
CA LEU A 133 19.67 -17.18 -31.63
C LEU A 133 21.05 -16.55 -31.95
N GLU A 134 21.53 -15.62 -31.12
CA GLU A 134 22.86 -15.03 -31.29
C GLU A 134 23.99 -15.99 -30.86
N SER A 135 23.69 -17.07 -30.13
CA SER A 135 24.74 -17.92 -29.51
C SER A 135 24.53 -19.43 -29.68
N HIS A 136 23.34 -19.90 -30.05
CA HIS A 136 23.04 -21.34 -30.18
C HIS A 136 22.12 -21.59 -31.38
N SER A 137 22.23 -22.76 -32.01
CA SER A 137 21.42 -23.18 -33.18
C SER A 137 20.17 -24.01 -32.83
N THR A 138 19.99 -24.33 -31.55
CA THR A 138 18.86 -25.10 -31.02
C THR A 138 18.13 -24.38 -29.88
N CYS A 139 16.80 -24.30 -29.97
CA CYS A 139 15.99 -23.59 -28.98
C CYS A 139 15.93 -24.38 -27.67
N PRO A 140 16.23 -23.79 -26.50
CA PRO A 140 16.16 -24.51 -25.23
C PRO A 140 14.71 -24.83 -24.80
N THR A 141 13.70 -24.15 -25.37
CA THR A 141 12.28 -24.35 -25.01
C THR A 141 11.62 -25.44 -25.84
N CYS A 142 11.85 -25.46 -27.16
CA CYS A 142 11.17 -26.40 -28.06
C CYS A 142 12.11 -27.40 -28.76
N ARG A 143 13.43 -27.28 -28.56
CA ARG A 143 14.48 -28.12 -29.18
C ARG A 143 14.47 -28.16 -30.72
N ALA A 144 13.74 -27.26 -31.36
CA ALA A 144 13.79 -27.10 -32.81
C ALA A 144 15.18 -26.58 -33.23
N THR A 145 15.75 -27.21 -34.26
CA THR A 145 16.97 -26.77 -34.94
C THR A 145 16.58 -25.85 -36.09
N ILE A 146 17.15 -24.65 -36.13
CA ILE A 146 16.90 -23.71 -37.22
C ILE A 146 18.06 -23.81 -38.21
N GLU A 147 17.80 -24.27 -39.43
CA GLU A 147 18.75 -24.15 -40.54
C GLU A 147 18.70 -22.72 -41.07
N LEU A 148 19.75 -21.94 -40.80
CA LEU A 148 19.87 -20.59 -41.35
C LEU A 148 20.26 -20.69 -42.84
N PRO A 149 19.68 -19.87 -43.72
CA PRO A 149 20.15 -19.77 -45.09
C PRO A 149 21.62 -19.30 -45.10
N PRO A 150 22.43 -19.76 -46.07
CA PRO A 150 23.83 -19.35 -46.15
C PRO A 150 23.92 -17.82 -46.25
N ARG A 151 24.78 -17.22 -45.42
CA ARG A 151 25.06 -15.79 -45.48
C ARG A 151 25.55 -15.44 -46.89
N PRO A 152 25.02 -14.40 -47.54
CA PRO A 152 25.60 -13.91 -48.77
C PRO A 152 27.01 -13.38 -48.49
N ASP A 153 27.97 -13.78 -49.33
CA ASP A 153 29.37 -13.38 -49.21
C ASP A 153 29.52 -11.86 -49.29
N PRO A 154 30.44 -11.24 -48.53
CA PRO A 154 30.59 -9.78 -48.52
C PRO A 154 31.22 -9.20 -49.80
N PHE A 155 31.49 -10.01 -50.82
CA PHE A 155 32.21 -9.61 -52.03
C PHE A 155 31.60 -10.25 -53.29
N SER A 156 30.46 -9.73 -53.74
CA SER A 156 29.96 -9.86 -55.12
C SER A 156 29.25 -8.58 -55.52
#